data_AF-A0A2I3BQ03-F1
#
_entry.id   AF-A0A2I3BQ03-F1
#
_cell.length_a   1.000
_cell.length_b   1.000
_cell.length_c   1.000
_cell.angle_alpha   90.00
_cell.angle_beta   90.00
_cell.angle_gamma   90.00
#
_symmetry.space_group_name_H-M   'P 1'
#
loop_
_entity.id
_entity.type
_entity.pdbx_description
1 polymer ?
#
loop_
_entity_poly.entity_id
_entity_poly.type
_entity_poly.pdbx_seq_one_letter_code
_entity_poly.pdbx_strand_id
1 'polypeptide(L)'
;MDKNELVQKAKLAEQAERYDDMAACMKSVTEQGAELSNEERNLLSVAYKNVVGARRSSWRVVSSIEQKTEGAEKKQQMAREYREKIETELRDICNDVLSLLEKFLIPNASQPESKVFYLKMKGDYYRYLAEVAAGDDKKGIVDQSQQAYQEAFEISKKEMQPTHPI
;
A
#
# COMPACT_ATOMS: atom_id res chain seq x y z
N MET A 1 19.96 2.31 -13.06
CA MET A 1 19.39 1.30 -13.97
C MET A 1 18.43 2.02 -14.89
N ASP A 2 18.39 1.62 -16.15
CA ASP A 2 17.43 2.20 -17.09
C ASP A 2 15.99 1.87 -16.66
N LYS A 3 15.03 2.76 -16.97
CA LYS A 3 13.61 2.54 -16.65
C LYS A 3 13.11 1.21 -17.20
N ASN A 4 13.48 0.89 -18.45
CA ASN A 4 13.01 -0.34 -19.10
C ASN A 4 13.61 -1.58 -18.44
N GLU A 5 14.88 -1.54 -18.04
CA GLU A 5 15.51 -2.64 -17.31
C GLU A 5 14.80 -2.93 -15.98
N LEU A 6 14.43 -1.89 -15.23
CA LEU A 6 13.71 -2.02 -13.97
C LEU A 6 12.30 -2.61 -14.18
N VAL A 7 11.58 -2.16 -15.22
CA VAL A 7 10.26 -2.71 -15.57
C VAL A 7 10.37 -4.17 -15.98
N GLN A 8 11.38 -4.55 -16.78
CA GLN A 8 11.61 -5.95 -17.15
C GLN A 8 11.94 -6.82 -15.93
N LYS A 9 12.75 -6.31 -15.00
CA LYS A 9 13.02 -6.99 -13.73
C LYS A 9 11.77 -7.15 -12.87
N ALA A 10 10.92 -6.13 -12.81
CA ALA A 10 9.65 -6.21 -12.08
C ALA A 10 8.74 -7.32 -12.66
N LYS A 11 8.67 -7.45 -13.99
CA LYS A 11 7.92 -8.54 -14.66
C LYS A 11 8.50 -9.92 -14.35
N LEU A 12 9.82 -10.06 -14.33
CA LEU A 12 10.47 -11.31 -13.93
C LEU A 12 10.20 -11.64 -12.44
N ALA A 13 10.24 -10.63 -11.57
CA ALA A 13 9.94 -10.79 -10.16
C ALA A 13 8.47 -11.18 -9.93
N GLU A 14 7.52 -10.63 -10.70
CA GLU A 14 6.12 -11.03 -10.69
C GLU A 14 5.96 -12.52 -11.03
N GLN A 15 6.58 -12.99 -12.12
CA GLN A 15 6.54 -14.40 -12.53
C GLN A 15 7.17 -15.34 -11.50
N ALA A 16 8.14 -14.85 -10.74
CA ALA A 16 8.79 -15.59 -9.67
C ALA A 16 8.09 -15.43 -8.30
N GLU A 17 6.95 -14.72 -8.26
CA GLU A 17 6.21 -14.37 -7.03
C GLU A 17 7.06 -13.65 -5.97
N ARG A 18 8.15 -12.99 -6.40
CA ARG A 18 9.04 -12.21 -5.54
C ARG A 18 8.56 -10.75 -5.46
N TYR A 19 7.41 -10.55 -4.84
CA TYR A 19 6.75 -9.24 -4.81
C TYR A 19 7.54 -8.14 -4.07
N ASP A 20 8.38 -8.49 -3.10
CA ASP A 20 9.28 -7.53 -2.44
C ASP A 20 10.31 -6.96 -3.43
N ASP A 21 10.90 -7.81 -4.28
CA ASP A 21 11.82 -7.39 -5.35
C ASP A 21 11.09 -6.56 -6.42
N MET A 22 9.88 -6.98 -6.77
CA MET A 22 9.00 -6.27 -7.71
C MET A 22 8.70 -4.86 -7.21
N ALA A 23 8.36 -4.72 -5.93
CA ALA A 23 8.08 -3.43 -5.30
C ALA A 23 9.31 -2.52 -5.30
N ALA A 24 10.49 -3.06 -4.98
CA ALA A 24 11.75 -2.29 -5.03
C ALA A 24 12.08 -1.79 -6.45
N CYS A 25 11.85 -2.61 -7.48
CA CYS A 25 12.04 -2.20 -8.87
C CYS A 25 11.04 -1.10 -9.27
N MET A 26 9.76 -1.27 -8.96
CA MET A 26 8.72 -0.30 -9.32
C MET A 26 8.81 1.00 -8.53
N LYS A 27 9.30 0.96 -7.29
CA LYS A 27 9.69 2.13 -6.52
C LYS A 27 10.76 2.92 -7.25
N SER A 28 11.83 2.24 -7.66
CA SER A 28 12.94 2.88 -8.40
C SER A 28 12.50 3.47 -9.74
N VAL A 29 11.49 2.88 -10.40
CA VAL A 29 10.86 3.45 -11.62
C VAL A 29 10.07 4.72 -11.29
N THR A 30 9.32 4.70 -10.18
CA THR A 30 8.48 5.83 -9.75
C THR A 30 9.32 7.03 -9.32
N GLU A 31 10.43 6.80 -8.61
CA GLU A 31 11.33 7.84 -8.12
C GLU A 31 12.12 8.55 -9.24
N GLN A 32 12.09 8.03 -10.48
CA GLN A 32 12.61 8.76 -11.65
C GLN A 32 11.74 9.95 -12.06
N GLY A 33 10.53 10.08 -11.51
CA GLY A 33 9.70 11.28 -11.62
C GLY A 33 8.92 11.43 -12.93
N ALA A 34 9.01 10.48 -13.86
CA ALA A 34 8.16 10.44 -15.05
C ALA A 34 6.77 9.88 -14.72
N GLU A 35 5.73 10.34 -15.43
CA GLU A 35 4.39 9.76 -15.32
C GLU A 35 4.43 8.28 -15.72
N LEU A 36 3.78 7.44 -14.90
CA LEU A 36 3.72 6.00 -15.14
C LEU A 36 2.68 5.68 -16.22
N SER A 37 3.06 4.79 -17.14
CA SER A 37 2.11 4.18 -18.08
C SER A 37 1.08 3.32 -17.34
N ASN A 38 -0.01 2.96 -18.01
CA ASN A 38 -1.02 2.06 -17.44
C ASN A 38 -0.42 0.70 -17.02
N GLU A 39 0.52 0.16 -17.80
CA GLU A 39 1.21 -1.08 -17.46
C GLU A 39 2.09 -0.91 -16.20
N GLU A 40 2.88 0.16 -16.14
CA GLU A 40 3.75 0.46 -15.01
C GLU A 40 2.95 0.70 -13.72
N ARG A 41 1.83 1.42 -13.82
CA ARG A 41 0.91 1.63 -12.70
C ARG A 41 0.32 0.32 -12.19
N ASN A 42 -0.08 -0.57 -13.11
CA ASN A 42 -0.61 -1.88 -12.74
C ASN A 42 0.47 -2.72 -12.04
N LEU A 43 1.70 -2.75 -12.56
CA LEU A 43 2.82 -3.45 -11.93
C LEU A 43 3.10 -2.91 -10.52
N LEU A 44 3.15 -1.59 -10.34
CA LEU A 44 3.32 -0.96 -9.02
C LEU A 44 2.22 -1.39 -8.05
N SER A 45 0.97 -1.36 -8.49
CA SER A 45 -0.19 -1.74 -7.68
C SER A 45 -0.18 -3.22 -7.30
N VAL A 46 0.13 -4.11 -8.25
CA VAL A 46 0.23 -5.56 -8.00
C VAL A 46 1.35 -5.86 -7.01
N ALA A 47 2.52 -5.23 -7.19
CA ALA A 47 3.67 -5.43 -6.31
C ALA A 47 3.32 -5.11 -4.85
N TYR A 48 2.91 -3.86 -4.59
CA TYR A 48 2.65 -3.43 -3.21
C TYR A 48 1.39 -4.09 -2.61
N LYS A 49 0.35 -4.39 -3.41
CA LYS A 49 -0.82 -5.14 -2.94
C LYS A 49 -0.44 -6.52 -2.40
N ASN A 50 0.45 -7.24 -3.07
CA ASN A 50 0.91 -8.54 -2.61
C ASN A 50 1.83 -8.42 -1.39
N VAL A 51 2.77 -7.48 -1.40
CA VAL A 51 3.68 -7.21 -0.26
C VAL A 51 2.90 -6.90 1.01
N VAL A 52 1.98 -5.92 0.96
CA VAL A 52 1.15 -5.54 2.12
C VAL A 52 0.14 -6.63 2.47
N GLY A 53 -0.41 -7.34 1.48
CA GLY A 53 -1.36 -8.42 1.67
C GLY A 53 -0.78 -9.58 2.49
N ALA A 54 0.46 -9.97 2.19
CA ALA A 54 1.19 -11.00 2.94
C ALA A 54 1.38 -10.60 4.40
N ARG A 55 1.87 -9.37 4.67
CA ARG A 55 2.09 -8.90 6.04
C ARG A 55 0.78 -8.73 6.82
N ARG A 56 -0.29 -8.24 6.18
CA ARG A 56 -1.63 -8.13 6.80
C ARG A 56 -2.19 -9.51 7.16
N SER A 57 -1.99 -10.52 6.31
CA SER A 57 -2.39 -11.89 6.61
C SER A 57 -1.63 -12.44 7.82
N SER A 58 -0.30 -12.32 7.82
CA SER A 58 0.55 -12.74 8.95
C SER A 58 0.17 -12.02 10.24
N TRP A 59 -0.09 -10.71 10.18
CA TRP A 59 -0.50 -9.93 11.34
C TRP A 59 -1.82 -10.45 11.93
N ARG A 60 -2.85 -10.72 11.12
CA ARG A 60 -4.12 -11.28 11.63
C ARG A 60 -3.94 -12.62 12.32
N VAL A 61 -3.10 -13.50 11.75
CA VAL A 61 -2.81 -14.81 12.34
C VAL A 61 -2.13 -14.65 13.70
N VAL A 62 -1.08 -13.83 13.77
CA VAL A 62 -0.32 -13.64 15.01
C VAL A 62 -1.14 -12.91 16.07
N SER A 63 -1.93 -11.90 15.71
CA SER A 63 -2.87 -11.25 16.61
C SER A 63 -3.91 -12.22 17.17
N SER A 64 -4.41 -13.17 16.37
CA SER A 64 -5.31 -14.22 16.86
C SER A 64 -4.61 -15.19 17.82
N ILE A 65 -3.34 -15.52 17.56
CA ILE A 65 -2.54 -16.37 18.46
C ILE A 65 -2.30 -15.65 19.80
N GLU A 66 -1.91 -14.37 19.78
CA GLU A 66 -1.70 -13.57 20.99
C GLU A 66 -2.95 -13.60 21.89
N GLN A 67 -4.13 -13.34 21.31
CA GLN A 67 -5.41 -13.38 22.01
C GLN A 67 -5.74 -14.78 22.59
N LYS A 68 -5.43 -15.86 21.87
CA LYS A 68 -5.69 -17.24 22.33
C LYS A 68 -4.71 -17.72 23.41
N THR A 69 -3.55 -17.08 23.53
CA THR A 69 -2.52 -17.42 24.53
C THR A 69 -2.66 -16.68 25.86
N GLU A 70 -3.78 -15.99 26.06
CA GLU A 70 -4.11 -15.29 27.30
C GLU A 70 -4.05 -16.26 28.50
N GLY A 71 -3.23 -15.92 29.50
CA GLY A 71 -2.96 -16.78 30.68
C GLY A 71 -1.65 -17.57 30.63
N ALA A 72 -0.93 -17.58 29.50
CA ALA A 72 0.42 -18.14 29.37
C ALA A 72 1.46 -17.03 29.09
N GLU A 73 1.86 -16.29 30.14
CA GLU A 73 2.67 -15.06 30.04
C GLU A 73 3.83 -15.12 29.05
N LYS A 74 4.67 -16.17 29.09
CA LYS A 74 5.82 -16.29 28.18
C LYS A 74 5.40 -16.43 26.70
N LYS A 75 4.36 -17.21 26.41
CA LYS A 75 3.89 -17.41 25.03
C LYS A 75 3.20 -16.16 24.51
N GLN A 76 2.43 -15.50 25.36
CA GLN A 76 1.76 -14.25 25.04
C GLN A 76 2.77 -13.14 24.74
N GLN A 77 3.83 -13.02 25.55
CA GLN A 77 4.90 -12.05 25.31
C GLN A 77 5.61 -12.29 23.97
N MET A 78 5.96 -13.54 23.65
CA MET A 78 6.57 -13.87 22.35
C MET A 78 5.64 -13.55 21.16
N ALA A 79 4.34 -13.83 21.29
CA ALA A 79 3.37 -13.52 20.25
C ALA A 79 3.21 -12.00 20.05
N ARG A 80 3.20 -11.23 21.15
CA ARG A 80 3.16 -9.77 21.14
C ARG A 80 4.36 -9.15 20.42
N GLU A 81 5.58 -9.54 20.81
CA GLU A 81 6.81 -9.03 20.19
C GLU A 81 6.84 -9.31 18.68
N TYR A 82 6.38 -10.50 18.29
CA TYR A 82 6.31 -10.85 16.88
C TYR A 82 5.21 -10.08 16.14
N ARG A 83 4.05 -9.84 16.76
CA ARG A 83 3.00 -8.97 16.22
C ARG A 83 3.55 -7.55 15.97
N GLU A 84 4.22 -6.96 16.94
CA GLU A 84 4.76 -5.59 16.85
C GLU A 84 5.84 -5.45 15.77
N LYS A 85 6.63 -6.50 15.55
CA LYS A 85 7.55 -6.56 14.40
C LYS A 85 6.79 -6.48 13.08
N ILE A 86 5.74 -7.28 12.89
CA ILE A 86 4.92 -7.26 11.67
C ILE A 86 4.22 -5.91 11.50
N GLU A 87 3.75 -5.29 12.58
CA GLU A 87 3.17 -3.95 12.53
C GLU A 87 4.15 -2.90 12.05
N THR A 88 5.41 -2.98 12.48
CA THR A 88 6.47 -2.09 12.02
C THR A 88 6.70 -2.26 10.51
N GLU A 89 6.85 -3.51 10.05
CA GLU A 89 6.97 -3.80 8.61
C GLU A 89 5.77 -3.28 7.81
N LEU A 90 4.54 -3.45 8.32
CA LEU A 90 3.32 -2.92 7.69
C LEU A 90 3.31 -1.40 7.61
N ARG A 91 3.71 -0.72 8.70
CA ARG A 91 3.79 0.74 8.74
C ARG A 91 4.81 1.25 7.73
N ASP A 92 5.98 0.62 7.66
CA ASP A 92 7.04 1.00 6.73
C ASP A 92 6.60 0.83 5.27
N ILE A 93 5.98 -0.31 4.93
CA ILE A 93 5.45 -0.55 3.58
C ILE A 93 4.38 0.49 3.22
N CYS A 94 3.46 0.81 4.15
CA CYS A 94 2.40 1.78 3.88
C CYS A 94 2.96 3.19 3.71
N ASN A 95 3.88 3.61 4.59
CA ASN A 95 4.51 4.92 4.51
C ASN A 95 5.36 5.07 3.24
N ASP A 96 6.00 4.00 2.79
CA ASP A 96 6.74 3.99 1.52
C ASP A 96 5.82 4.31 0.33
N VAL A 97 4.68 3.61 0.23
CA VAL A 97 3.70 3.85 -0.82
C VAL A 97 3.08 5.24 -0.72
N LEU A 98 2.71 5.69 0.48
CA LEU A 98 2.17 7.03 0.69
C LEU A 98 3.17 8.10 0.25
N SER A 99 4.46 7.91 0.53
CA SER A 99 5.50 8.83 0.06
C SER A 99 5.60 8.87 -1.46
N LEU A 100 5.52 7.71 -2.14
CA LEU A 100 5.51 7.65 -3.60
C LEU A 100 4.29 8.35 -4.19
N LEU A 101 3.12 8.14 -3.60
CA LEU A 101 1.87 8.76 -4.02
C LEU A 101 1.93 10.28 -3.91
N GLU A 102 2.38 10.80 -2.77
CA GLU A 102 2.39 12.24 -2.50
C GLU A 102 3.48 12.99 -3.24
N LYS A 103 4.66 12.39 -3.42
CA LYS A 103 5.81 13.08 -4.04
C LYS A 103 5.88 12.94 -5.55
N PHE A 104 5.46 11.80 -6.10
CA PHE A 104 5.71 11.47 -7.51
C PHE A 104 4.44 11.16 -8.30
N LEU A 105 3.48 10.42 -7.75
CA LEU A 105 2.38 9.88 -8.57
C LEU A 105 1.20 10.85 -8.69
N ILE A 106 0.66 11.33 -7.57
CA ILE A 106 -0.48 12.26 -7.57
C ILE A 106 -0.12 13.60 -8.25
N PRO A 107 1.04 14.22 -7.99
CA PRO A 107 1.41 15.48 -8.64
C PRO A 107 1.61 15.36 -10.16
N ASN A 108 2.09 14.21 -10.64
CA ASN A 108 2.36 13.98 -12.06
C ASN A 108 1.18 13.36 -12.83
N ALA A 109 0.08 13.03 -12.14
CA ALA A 109 -1.08 12.41 -12.78
C ALA A 109 -1.84 13.44 -13.64
N SER A 110 -1.80 13.27 -14.96
CA SER A 110 -2.43 14.20 -15.90
C SER A 110 -3.91 13.85 -16.18
N GLN A 111 -4.24 12.56 -16.18
CA GLN A 111 -5.59 12.07 -16.48
C GLN A 111 -6.46 11.87 -15.21
N PRO A 112 -7.78 12.14 -15.27
CA PRO A 112 -8.68 11.89 -14.15
C PRO A 112 -8.62 10.46 -13.62
N GLU A 113 -8.55 9.47 -14.52
CA GLU A 113 -8.48 8.04 -14.19
C GLU A 113 -7.23 7.72 -13.35
N SER A 114 -6.08 8.27 -13.75
CA SER A 114 -4.81 8.14 -13.01
C SER A 114 -4.91 8.76 -11.62
N LYS A 115 -5.48 9.97 -11.55
CA LYS A 115 -5.62 10.70 -10.30
C LYS A 115 -6.55 9.99 -9.31
N VAL A 116 -7.71 9.51 -9.78
CA VAL A 116 -8.65 8.71 -8.98
C VAL A 116 -8.00 7.41 -8.53
N PHE A 117 -7.27 6.72 -9.41
CA PHE A 117 -6.55 5.50 -9.05
C PHE A 117 -5.56 5.74 -7.91
N TYR A 118 -4.73 6.79 -7.98
CA TYR A 118 -3.73 7.09 -6.96
C TYR A 118 -4.36 7.58 -5.66
N LEU A 119 -5.43 8.38 -5.71
CA LEU A 119 -6.16 8.82 -4.50
C LEU A 119 -6.86 7.64 -3.81
N LYS A 120 -7.47 6.74 -4.58
CA LYS A 120 -8.02 5.48 -4.04
C LYS A 120 -6.92 4.66 -3.37
N MET A 121 -5.76 4.53 -4.02
CA MET A 121 -4.61 3.83 -3.45
C MET A 121 -4.14 4.51 -2.15
N LYS A 122 -4.06 5.84 -2.11
CA LYS A 122 -3.74 6.62 -0.90
C LYS A 122 -4.72 6.30 0.25
N GLY A 123 -6.02 6.27 -0.04
CA GLY A 123 -7.06 5.86 0.90
C GLY A 123 -6.87 4.43 1.40
N ASP A 124 -6.55 3.49 0.51
CA ASP A 124 -6.29 2.08 0.84
C ASP A 124 -5.11 1.91 1.82
N TYR A 125 -4.00 2.62 1.61
CA TYR A 125 -2.82 2.53 2.48
C TYR A 125 -3.01 3.20 3.84
N TYR A 126 -3.69 4.35 3.91
CA TYR A 126 -4.10 4.90 5.21
C TYR A 126 -5.07 3.97 5.95
N ARG A 127 -5.99 3.31 5.24
CA ARG A 127 -6.88 2.31 5.83
C ARG A 127 -6.09 1.14 6.41
N TYR A 128 -5.05 0.65 5.71
CA TYR A 128 -4.18 -0.40 6.24
C TYR A 128 -3.39 0.05 7.48
N LEU A 129 -2.90 1.30 7.52
CA LEU A 129 -2.29 1.88 8.71
C LEU A 129 -3.28 1.93 9.89
N ALA A 130 -4.54 2.29 9.64
CA ALA A 130 -5.57 2.35 10.68
C ALA A 130 -5.91 0.99 11.30
N GLU A 131 -5.68 -0.11 10.57
CA GLU A 131 -5.87 -1.49 11.08
C GLU A 131 -4.89 -1.81 12.21
N VAL A 132 -3.67 -1.27 12.15
CA VAL A 132 -2.56 -1.54 13.11
C VAL A 132 -2.23 -0.34 14.01
N ALA A 133 -2.96 0.76 13.88
CA ALA A 133 -2.82 1.95 14.72
C ALA A 133 -3.56 1.79 16.05
N ALA A 134 -2.98 2.33 17.12
CA ALA A 134 -3.56 2.38 18.45
C ALA A 134 -3.59 3.83 18.97
N GLY A 135 -4.52 4.12 19.88
CA GLY A 135 -4.61 5.45 20.53
C GLY A 135 -5.01 6.58 19.58
N ASP A 136 -4.50 7.77 19.87
CA ASP A 136 -4.89 9.03 19.20
C ASP A 136 -4.44 9.10 17.73
N ASP A 137 -3.35 8.42 17.36
CA ASP A 137 -2.85 8.35 15.98
C ASP A 137 -3.89 7.74 15.02
N LYS A 138 -4.74 6.84 15.53
CA LYS A 138 -5.75 6.16 14.72
C LYS A 138 -6.77 7.13 14.13
N LYS A 139 -7.20 8.14 14.89
CA LYS A 139 -8.20 9.10 14.42
C LYS A 139 -7.67 9.91 13.23
N GLY A 140 -6.45 10.44 13.35
CA GLY A 140 -5.80 11.18 12.27
C GLY A 140 -5.62 10.34 11.00
N ILE A 141 -5.22 9.08 11.14
CA ILE A 141 -5.05 8.16 10.00
C ILE A 141 -6.40 7.86 9.32
N VAL A 142 -7.47 7.66 10.10
CA VAL A 142 -8.82 7.42 9.55
C VAL A 142 -9.32 8.64 8.78
N ASP A 143 -9.11 9.85 9.32
CA ASP A 143 -9.49 11.10 8.66
C ASP A 143 -8.74 11.27 7.33
N GLN A 144 -7.45 10.95 7.29
CA GLN A 144 -6.64 10.96 6.05
C GLN A 144 -7.14 9.94 5.01
N SER A 145 -7.51 8.73 5.44
CA SER A 145 -8.11 7.72 4.57
C SER A 145 -9.43 8.20 3.97
N GLN A 146 -10.31 8.75 4.80
CA GLN A 146 -11.61 9.27 4.38
C GLN A 146 -11.45 10.44 3.41
N GLN A 147 -10.53 11.38 3.70
CA GLN A 147 -10.27 12.51 2.82
C GLN A 147 -9.79 12.05 1.43
N ALA A 148 -8.86 11.10 1.36
CA ALA A 148 -8.36 10.58 0.10
C ALA A 148 -9.46 9.89 -0.73
N TYR A 149 -10.32 9.08 -0.10
CA TYR A 149 -11.47 8.48 -0.81
C TYR A 149 -12.50 9.51 -1.24
N GLN A 150 -12.77 10.54 -0.42
CA GLN A 150 -13.72 11.60 -0.79
C GLN A 150 -13.21 12.38 -1.99
N GLU A 151 -11.93 12.75 -2.02
CA GLU A 151 -11.34 13.43 -3.18
C GLU A 151 -11.41 12.55 -4.45
N ALA A 152 -11.09 11.25 -4.32
CA ALA A 152 -11.25 10.29 -5.42
C ALA A 152 -12.69 10.23 -5.93
N PHE A 153 -13.67 10.20 -5.02
CA PHE A 153 -15.10 10.13 -5.34
C PHE A 153 -15.60 11.39 -6.04
N GLU A 154 -15.22 12.59 -5.59
CA GLU A 154 -15.65 13.83 -6.24
C GLU A 154 -15.11 13.94 -7.66
N ILE A 155 -13.86 13.53 -7.89
CA ILE A 155 -13.27 13.51 -9.23
C ILE A 155 -13.96 12.47 -10.11
N SER A 156 -14.17 11.24 -9.62
CA SER A 156 -14.79 10.18 -10.40
C SER A 156 -16.24 10.51 -10.76
N LYS A 157 -17.01 11.08 -9.83
CA LYS A 157 -18.38 11.52 -10.07
C LYS A 157 -18.49 12.59 -11.16
N LYS A 158 -17.47 13.46 -11.28
CA LYS A 158 -17.46 14.57 -12.23
C LYS A 158 -16.91 14.17 -13.61
N GLU A 159 -15.87 13.35 -13.64
CA GLU A 159 -15.04 13.12 -14.84
C GLU A 159 -15.12 11.67 -15.37
N MET A 160 -15.83 10.76 -14.70
CA MET A 160 -15.87 9.34 -15.06
C MET A 160 -17.30 8.82 -15.20
N GLN A 161 -17.47 7.79 -16.02
CA GLN A 161 -18.76 7.11 -16.19
C GLN A 161 -19.06 6.22 -14.97
N PRO A 162 -20.32 6.08 -14.54
CA PRO A 162 -20.69 5.20 -13.42
C PRO A 162 -20.33 3.71 -13.63
N THR A 163 -20.10 3.29 -14.87
CA THR A 163 -19.69 1.93 -15.24
C THR A 163 -18.18 1.75 -15.34
N HIS A 164 -17.40 2.79 -15.04
CA HIS A 164 -15.94 2.72 -15.09
C HIS A 164 -15.41 1.77 -13.99
N PRO A 165 -14.44 0.88 -14.27
CA PRO A 165 -14.01 -0.18 -13.35
C PRO A 165 -13.17 0.28 -12.13
N ILE A 166 -12.75 1.55 -12.11
CA ILE A 166 -11.97 2.17 -11.02
C ILE A 166 -12.93 2.97 -10.14
#